data_AF-A0A933V0Y8-F1
#
_entry.id   AF-A0A933V0Y8-F1
#
_cell.length_a   1.000
_cell.length_b   1.000
_cell.length_c   1.000
_cell.angle_alpha   90.00
_cell.angle_beta   90.00
_cell.angle_gamma   90.00
#
_symmetry.space_group_name_H-M   'P 1'
#
loop_
_entity.id
_entity.type
_entity.pdbx_description
1 polymer ?
#
loop_
_entity_poly.entity_id
_entity_poly.type
_entity_poly.pdbx_seq_one_letter_code
_entity_poly.pdbx_strand_id
1 'polypeptide(L)'
;MAHTKTEVIGFCGAVIDFVETNRDALVSRGMNIDRLLADLNADADAATGAGSEHELMKLRMLETTEKTNAVFDKAYRNASSTVDLVTGLFGKTSGLGRLTARLR
;
A
#
# COMPACT_ATOMS: atom_id res chain seq x y z
N MET A 1 6.07 14.50 15.27
CA MET A 1 4.82 13.71 15.18
C MET A 1 4.45 13.62 13.71
N ALA A 2 3.96 12.46 13.24
CA ALA A 2 3.45 12.34 11.87
C ALA A 2 1.99 12.79 11.85
N HIS A 3 1.62 13.68 10.92
CA HIS A 3 0.25 14.16 10.75
C HIS A 3 -0.51 13.24 9.79
N THR A 4 -1.78 13.01 10.05
CA THR A 4 -2.64 12.24 9.13
C THR A 4 -3.10 13.11 7.96
N LYS A 5 -3.42 12.48 6.82
CA LYS A 5 -3.94 13.19 5.62
C LYS A 5 -5.14 14.08 5.98
N THR A 6 -6.08 13.55 6.76
CA THR A 6 -7.30 14.28 7.14
C THR A 6 -6.99 15.50 8.00
N GLU A 7 -6.04 15.38 8.94
CA GLU A 7 -5.60 16.53 9.76
C GLU A 7 -4.95 17.62 8.91
N VAL A 8 -4.07 17.24 7.97
CA VAL A 8 -3.39 18.23 7.11
C VAL A 8 -4.38 18.94 6.19
N ILE A 9 -5.26 18.19 5.52
CA ILE A 9 -6.28 18.78 4.64
C ILE A 9 -7.25 19.66 5.42
N GLY A 10 -7.74 19.17 6.57
CA GLY A 10 -8.64 19.93 7.43
C GLY A 10 -8.00 21.21 7.97
N PHE A 11 -6.71 21.15 8.31
CA PHE A 11 -5.97 22.32 8.76
C PHE A 11 -5.77 23.34 7.62
N CYS A 12 -5.35 22.91 6.42
CA CYS A 12 -5.24 23.80 5.27
C CYS A 12 -6.58 24.49 4.96
N GLY A 13 -7.69 23.73 4.97
CA GLY A 13 -9.04 24.29 4.78
C GLY A 13 -9.41 25.32 5.84
N ALA A 14 -9.19 25.01 7.13
CA ALA A 14 -9.47 25.95 8.20
C ALA A 14 -8.64 27.24 8.13
N VAL A 15 -7.37 27.14 7.69
CA VAL A 15 -6.50 28.31 7.48
C VAL A 15 -6.95 29.12 6.26
N ILE A 16 -7.34 28.47 5.16
CA ILE A 16 -7.91 29.13 3.98
C ILE A 16 -9.16 29.93 4.39
N ASP A 17 -10.12 29.29 5.06
CA ASP A 17 -11.36 29.93 5.51
C ASP A 17 -11.08 31.14 6.41
N PHE A 18 -10.13 31.00 7.34
CA PHE A 18 -9.72 32.10 8.21
C PHE A 18 -9.12 33.25 7.43
N VAL A 19 -8.22 32.96 6.49
CA VAL A 19 -7.52 33.96 5.67
C VAL A 19 -8.49 34.69 4.75
N GLU A 20 -9.44 33.98 4.13
CA GLU A 20 -10.47 34.57 3.28
C GLU A 20 -11.41 35.46 4.09
N THR A 21 -11.89 34.97 5.25
CA THR A 21 -12.78 35.73 6.14
C THR A 21 -12.14 37.04 6.64
N ASN A 22 -10.82 37.02 6.86
CA ASN A 22 -10.08 38.16 7.42
C ASN A 22 -9.22 38.88 6.37
N ARG A 23 -9.49 38.68 5.07
CA ARG A 23 -8.64 39.13 3.97
C ARG A 23 -8.29 40.61 4.05
N ASP A 24 -9.28 41.48 4.22
CA ASP A 24 -9.07 42.93 4.24
C ASP A 24 -8.19 43.38 5.40
N ALA A 25 -8.37 42.77 6.58
CA ALA A 25 -7.54 43.05 7.75
C ALA A 25 -6.10 42.59 7.53
N LEU A 26 -5.88 41.44 6.90
CA LEU A 26 -4.54 40.91 6.64
C LEU A 26 -3.81 41.67 5.51
N VAL A 27 -4.53 42.03 4.45
CA VAL A 27 -4.00 42.87 3.35
C VAL A 27 -3.61 44.25 3.86
N SER A 28 -4.40 44.85 4.76
CA SER A 28 -4.07 46.14 5.38
C SER A 28 -2.76 46.12 6.19
N ARG A 29 -2.31 44.93 6.60
CA ARG A 29 -1.04 44.69 7.28
C ARG A 29 0.11 44.29 6.34
N GLY A 30 -0.12 44.33 5.02
CA GLY A 30 0.88 44.03 4.00
C GLY A 30 1.04 42.55 3.66
N MET A 31 0.10 41.70 4.08
CA MET A 31 0.14 40.27 3.77
C MET A 31 -0.34 40.00 2.34
N ASN A 32 0.43 39.21 1.57
CA ASN A 32 0.03 38.78 0.23
C ASN A 32 -0.86 37.53 0.33
N ILE A 33 -2.17 37.77 0.41
CA ILE A 33 -3.16 36.71 0.61
C ILE A 33 -3.31 35.80 -0.59
N ASP A 34 -3.24 36.34 -1.81
CA ASP A 34 -3.45 35.55 -3.02
C ASP A 34 -2.35 34.50 -3.21
N ARG A 35 -1.11 34.85 -2.86
CA ARG A 35 0.01 33.89 -2.85
C ARG A 35 -0.17 32.84 -1.75
N LEU A 36 -0.55 33.24 -0.54
CA LEU A 36 -0.75 32.32 0.58
C LEU A 36 -1.83 31.29 0.29
N LEU A 37 -2.96 31.73 -0.29
CA LEU A 37 -4.04 30.83 -0.69
C LEU A 37 -3.62 29.89 -1.81
N ALA A 38 -2.85 30.36 -2.80
CA ALA A 38 -2.32 29.51 -3.86
C ALA A 38 -1.42 28.40 -3.30
N ASP A 39 -0.51 28.75 -2.39
CA ASP A 39 0.41 27.80 -1.75
C ASP A 39 -0.37 26.77 -0.90
N LEU A 40 -1.32 27.22 -0.07
CA LEU A 40 -2.13 26.32 0.78
C LEU A 40 -3.03 25.36 -0.01
N ASN A 41 -3.62 25.83 -1.12
CA ASN A 41 -4.42 24.97 -1.99
C ASN A 41 -3.54 23.93 -2.70
N ALA A 42 -2.37 24.34 -3.21
CA ALA A 42 -1.41 23.41 -3.82
C ALA A 42 -0.94 22.33 -2.84
N ASP A 43 -0.68 22.70 -1.58
CA ASP A 43 -0.28 21.76 -0.53
C ASP A 43 -1.43 20.79 -0.16
N ALA A 44 -2.67 21.28 -0.08
CA ALA A 44 -3.84 20.45 0.17
C ALA A 44 -4.09 19.43 -0.96
N ASP A 45 -3.91 19.86 -2.21
CA ASP A 45 -4.01 19.00 -3.40
C ASP A 45 -2.89 17.94 -3.43
N ALA A 46 -1.65 18.34 -3.13
CA ALA A 46 -0.51 17.44 -3.04
C ALA A 46 -0.73 16.37 -1.95
N ALA A 47 -1.21 16.76 -0.76
CA ALA A 47 -1.56 15.83 0.31
C ALA A 47 -2.69 14.87 -0.10
N THR A 48 -3.66 15.36 -0.88
CA THR A 48 -4.74 14.53 -1.42
C THR A 48 -4.22 13.49 -2.40
N GLY A 49 -3.40 13.91 -3.36
CA GLY A 49 -2.78 13.07 -4.37
C GLY A 49 -1.88 11.99 -3.78
N ALA A 50 -0.97 12.36 -2.87
CA ALA A 50 -0.08 11.42 -2.20
C ALA A 50 -0.86 10.33 -1.44
N GLY A 51 -1.98 10.69 -0.78
CA GLY A 51 -2.83 9.71 -0.11
C GLY A 51 -3.49 8.72 -1.08
N SER A 52 -3.91 9.17 -2.26
CA SER A 52 -4.50 8.30 -3.28
C SER A 52 -3.48 7.33 -3.86
N GLU A 53 -2.23 7.76 -4.03
CA GLU A 53 -1.13 6.87 -4.44
C GLU A 53 -0.85 5.78 -3.42
N HIS A 54 -0.86 6.11 -2.12
CA HIS A 54 -0.68 5.13 -1.05
C HIS A 54 -1.78 4.05 -1.05
N GLU A 55 -3.04 4.42 -1.27
CA GLU A 55 -4.13 3.45 -1.36
C GLU A 55 -4.03 2.56 -2.61
N LEU A 56 -3.66 3.14 -3.76
CA LEU A 56 -3.36 2.36 -4.97
C LEU A 56 -2.21 1.36 -4.73
N MET A 57 -1.19 1.76 -3.99
CA MET A 57 -0.05 0.90 -3.68
C MET A 57 -0.47 -0.28 -2.78
N LYS A 58 -1.32 -0.03 -1.77
CA LYS A 58 -1.89 -1.09 -0.93
C LYS A 58 -2.70 -2.10 -1.74
N LEU A 59 -3.55 -1.63 -2.65
CA LEU A 59 -4.33 -2.49 -3.53
C LEU A 59 -3.43 -3.38 -4.41
N ARG A 60 -2.39 -2.78 -5.01
CA ARG A 60 -1.39 -3.54 -5.80
C ARG A 60 -0.63 -4.56 -4.97
N MET A 61 -0.30 -4.24 -3.72
CA MET A 61 0.37 -5.17 -2.81
C MET A 61 -0.54 -6.37 -2.47
N LEU A 62 -1.83 -6.14 -2.22
CA LEU A 62 -2.79 -7.22 -1.99
C LEU A 62 -2.87 -8.15 -3.20
N GLU A 63 -3.07 -7.59 -4.40
CA GLU A 63 -3.14 -8.37 -5.65
C GLU A 63 -1.84 -9.18 -5.89
N THR A 64 -0.68 -8.58 -5.63
CA THR A 64 0.61 -9.24 -5.78
C THR A 64 0.80 -10.36 -4.76
N THR A 65 0.29 -10.19 -3.54
CA THR A 65 0.34 -11.20 -2.49
C THR A 65 -0.50 -12.41 -2.85
N GLU A 66 -1.71 -12.20 -3.37
CA GLU A 66 -2.57 -13.30 -3.84
C GLU A 66 -1.91 -14.09 -4.98
N LYS A 67 -1.32 -13.39 -5.96
CA LYS A 67 -0.57 -14.04 -7.06
C LYS A 67 0.61 -14.85 -6.53
N THR A 68 1.39 -14.29 -5.60
CA THR A 68 2.52 -14.97 -4.97
C THR A 68 2.08 -16.23 -4.23
N ASN A 69 1.02 -16.13 -3.42
CA ASN A 69 0.46 -17.26 -2.70
C ASN A 69 -0.03 -18.36 -3.63
N ALA A 70 -0.71 -18.00 -4.74
CA ALA A 70 -1.15 -18.97 -5.74
C ALA A 70 0.03 -19.70 -6.40
N VAL A 71 1.14 -19.00 -6.65
CA VAL A 71 2.37 -19.61 -7.19
C VAL A 71 3.00 -20.56 -6.18
N PHE A 72 3.10 -20.16 -4.91
CA PHE A 72 3.63 -21.02 -3.84
C PHE A 72 2.77 -22.26 -3.60
N ASP A 73 1.45 -22.10 -3.57
CA ASP A 73 0.51 -23.20 -3.47
C ASP A 73 0.67 -24.19 -4.61
N LYS A 74 0.76 -23.69 -5.86
CA LYS A 74 0.97 -24.54 -7.03
C LYS A 74 2.31 -25.27 -6.96
N ALA A 75 3.38 -24.57 -6.60
CA ALA A 75 4.71 -25.15 -6.44
C ALA A 75 4.69 -26.25 -5.37
N TYR A 76 4.06 -26.00 -4.23
CA TYR A 76 3.93 -26.96 -3.14
C TYR A 76 3.10 -28.19 -3.55
N ARG A 77 1.94 -28.00 -4.19
CA ARG A 77 1.11 -29.10 -4.70
C ARG A 77 1.86 -29.95 -5.72
N ASN A 78 2.59 -29.31 -6.63
CA ASN A 78 3.40 -30.02 -7.61
C ASN A 78 4.51 -30.84 -6.94
N ALA A 79 5.24 -30.25 -6.00
CA ALA A 79 6.27 -30.95 -5.24
C ALA A 79 5.69 -32.13 -4.45
N SER A 80 4.60 -31.92 -3.71
CA SER A 80 3.90 -32.97 -2.96
C SER A 80 3.42 -34.10 -3.87
N SER A 81 2.77 -33.78 -4.99
CA SER A 81 2.29 -34.78 -5.94
C SER A 81 3.43 -35.60 -6.55
N THR A 82 4.58 -34.97 -6.79
CA THR A 82 5.79 -35.66 -7.29
C THR A 82 6.32 -36.62 -6.23
N VAL A 83 6.39 -36.22 -4.96
CA VAL A 83 6.79 -37.09 -3.85
C VAL A 83 5.83 -38.29 -3.72
N ASP A 84 4.52 -38.05 -3.80
CA ASP A 84 3.51 -39.11 -3.74
C ASP A 84 3.63 -40.07 -4.95
N LEU A 85 3.83 -39.55 -6.17
CA LEU A 85 4.04 -40.35 -7.37
C LEU A 85 5.29 -41.25 -7.27
N VAL A 86 6.42 -40.69 -6.85
CA VAL A 86 7.68 -41.46 -6.69
C VAL A 86 7.51 -42.53 -5.60
N THR A 87 6.87 -42.18 -4.49
CA THR A 87 6.62 -43.15 -3.40
C THR A 87 5.65 -44.25 -3.82
N GLY A 88 4.64 -43.93 -4.63
CA GLY A 88 3.71 -44.89 -5.20
C GLY A 88 4.33 -45.82 -6.24
N LEU A 89 5.19 -45.29 -7.12
CA LEU A 89 5.83 -46.05 -8.20
C LEU A 89 6.90 -47.02 -7.70
N PHE A 90 7.75 -46.59 -6.76
CA PHE A 90 8.86 -47.40 -6.28
C PHE A 90 8.55 -48.15 -4.98
N GLY A 91 7.40 -47.88 -4.35
CA GLY A 91 7.01 -48.47 -3.07
C GLY A 91 7.87 -48.01 -1.89
N LYS A 92 7.29 -48.05 -0.68
CA LYS A 92 7.92 -47.52 0.56
C LYS A 92 9.17 -48.28 1.01
N THR A 93 9.45 -49.45 0.46
CA THR A 93 10.56 -50.33 0.84
C THR A 93 11.79 -50.19 -0.06
N SER A 94 11.65 -49.55 -1.23
CA SER A 94 12.78 -49.27 -2.12
C SER A 94 13.69 -48.16 -1.57
N GLY A 95 14.95 -48.13 -2.00
CA GLY A 95 15.89 -47.07 -1.62
C GLY A 95 15.37 -45.67 -1.96
N LEU A 96 14.80 -45.49 -3.16
CA LEU A 96 14.24 -44.22 -3.60
C LEU A 96 12.94 -43.87 -2.86
N GLY A 97 12.03 -44.82 -2.63
CA GLY A 97 10.79 -44.58 -1.88
C GLY A 97 11.03 -44.20 -0.42
N ARG A 98 12.10 -44.74 0.21
CA ARG A 98 12.52 -44.33 1.57
C ARG A 98 13.12 -42.93 1.61
N LEU A 99 13.84 -42.52 0.56
CA LEU A 99 14.37 -41.16 0.45
C LEU A 99 13.26 -40.14 0.21
N THR A 100 12.29 -40.43 -0.66
CA THR A 100 11.15 -39.54 -0.88
C THR A 100 10.20 -39.48 0.30
N ALA A 101 10.03 -40.56 1.06
CA ALA A 101 9.24 -40.54 2.29
C ALA A 101 9.83 -39.63 3.39
N ARG A 102 11.11 -39.25 3.31
CA ARG A 102 11.77 -38.30 4.22
C ARG A 102 11.64 -36.83 3.80
N LEU A 103 11.14 -36.56 2.58
CA LEU A 103 10.93 -35.20 2.06
C LEU A 103 9.55 -34.62 2.40
N ARG A 104 8.69 -35.45 2.99
CA ARG A 104 7.34 -35.10 3.45
C ARG A 104 7.37 -34.83 4.94
#